data_AF-A0A081HU22-F1
#
_entry.id   AF-A0A081HU22-F1
#
_cell.length_a   1.000
_cell.length_b   1.000
_cell.length_c   1.000
_cell.angle_alpha   90.00
_cell.angle_beta   90.00
_cell.angle_gamma   90.00
#
_symmetry.space_group_name_H-M   'P 1'
#
loop_
_entity.id
_entity.type
_entity.pdbx_description
1 polymer ?
#
loop_
_entity_poly.entity_id
_entity_poly.type
_entity_poly.pdbx_seq_one_letter_code
_entity_poly.pdbx_strand_id
1 'polypeptide(L)'
;MSTPALLVEASTLEDLSTPAELLAAPAGPYQCAELAIWAELTRSLIEYPRIWGSVEEGAMLLGEEVDELWEDVRANRIDHARLEATQVGAMAVRFIADLYNPVGPACDRCRAAMAEQRAVRAAVGPAGRILSSSHEGFGFLRREYDALWSAIRFEDPARPAAARVAGMAVRLIAEITSTPTLVGRAS
;
A
#
# COMPACT_ATOMS: atom_id res chain seq x y z
N MET A 1 62.83 23.27 -3.38
CA MET A 1 61.53 22.75 -3.88
C MET A 1 61.43 21.31 -3.38
N SER A 2 61.09 21.03 -2.11
CA SER A 2 59.80 21.19 -1.41
C SER A 2 58.61 20.65 -2.20
N THR A 3 58.31 19.36 -2.02
CA THR A 3 56.98 18.79 -1.67
C THR A 3 57.18 17.30 -1.33
N PRO A 4 56.89 16.83 -0.10
CA PRO A 4 56.93 15.41 0.24
C PRO A 4 55.61 14.70 -0.09
N ALA A 5 55.73 13.39 -0.31
CA ALA A 5 54.63 12.46 -0.55
C ALA A 5 53.64 12.42 0.63
N LEU A 6 52.36 12.47 0.30
CA LEU A 6 51.24 12.32 1.23
C LEU A 6 51.23 10.92 1.83
N LEU A 7 51.32 10.89 3.17
CA LEU A 7 50.98 9.76 4.01
C LEU A 7 49.50 9.41 3.84
N VAL A 8 49.23 8.11 3.68
CA VAL A 8 47.93 7.49 3.85
C VAL A 8 47.59 7.55 5.34
N GLU A 9 46.62 8.38 5.72
CA GLU A 9 45.96 8.25 7.01
C GLU A 9 44.71 7.38 6.85
N ALA A 10 44.80 6.18 7.41
CA ALA A 10 43.65 5.36 7.72
C ALA A 10 42.89 6.03 8.88
N SER A 11 41.80 6.74 8.57
CA SER A 11 40.85 7.19 9.59
C SER A 11 39.77 6.13 9.74
N THR A 12 39.95 5.29 10.75
CA THR A 12 38.89 4.51 11.38
C THR A 12 37.78 5.44 11.85
N LEU A 13 36.59 5.31 11.31
CA LEU A 13 35.35 5.69 11.97
C LEU A 13 34.38 4.53 11.81
N GLU A 14 34.53 3.59 12.75
CA GLU A 14 33.45 2.77 13.24
C GLU A 14 32.31 3.71 13.64
N ASP A 15 31.29 3.80 12.79
CA ASP A 15 29.93 4.10 13.24
C ASP A 15 29.01 3.03 12.67
N LEU A 16 29.30 1.79 13.10
CA LEU A 16 28.35 0.70 13.10
C LEU A 16 27.39 0.95 14.28
N SER A 17 26.57 1.99 14.16
CA SER A 17 25.36 2.09 14.96
C SER A 17 24.53 0.84 14.70
N THR A 18 24.43 0.04 15.77
CA THR A 18 23.86 -1.29 15.88
C THR A 18 22.51 -1.50 15.18
N PRO A 19 22.22 -2.69 14.61
CA PRO A 19 20.92 -3.03 14.02
C PRO A 19 19.71 -2.98 14.99
N ALA A 20 19.96 -2.81 16.29
CA ALA A 20 18.93 -2.81 17.34
C ALA A 20 18.15 -1.49 17.44
N GLU A 21 18.75 -0.34 17.12
CA GLU A 21 18.06 0.96 17.20
C GLU A 21 17.09 1.18 16.03
N LEU A 22 17.37 0.60 14.86
CA LEU A 22 16.44 0.59 13.71
C LEU A 22 15.19 -0.28 13.96
N LEU A 23 15.23 -1.17 14.95
CA LEU A 23 14.10 -2.01 15.37
C LEU A 23 13.25 -1.35 16.48
N ALA A 24 13.68 -0.21 17.03
CA ALA A 24 13.02 0.45 18.18
C ALA A 24 12.16 1.66 17.80
N ALA A 25 12.22 2.13 16.54
CA ALA A 25 11.34 3.20 16.09
C ALA A 25 9.90 2.66 15.95
N PRO A 26 8.88 3.34 16.51
CA PRO A 26 7.50 2.97 16.26
C PRO A 26 7.24 2.98 14.76
N ALA A 27 6.57 1.92 14.27
CA ALA A 27 6.24 1.80 12.86
C ALA A 27 5.55 3.08 12.38
N GLY A 28 6.08 3.68 11.30
CA GLY A 28 5.44 4.85 10.69
C GLY A 28 4.04 4.53 10.16
N PRO A 29 3.19 5.53 9.90
CA PRO A 29 1.79 5.31 9.51
C PRO A 29 1.63 4.42 8.27
N TYR A 30 2.55 4.52 7.30
CA TYR A 30 2.58 3.65 6.13
C TYR A 30 2.91 2.19 6.47
N GLN A 31 3.81 1.94 7.41
CA GLN A 31 4.14 0.59 7.86
C GLN A 31 2.98 -0.03 8.63
N CYS A 32 2.27 0.75 9.46
CA CYS A 32 1.04 0.31 10.11
C CYS A 32 -0.05 -0.06 9.09
N ALA A 33 -0.22 0.73 8.03
CA ALA A 33 -1.14 0.44 6.94
C ALA A 33 -0.77 -0.86 6.19
N GLU A 34 0.52 -1.06 5.89
CA GLU A 34 1.01 -2.29 5.26
C GLU A 34 0.79 -3.52 6.15
N LEU A 35 0.96 -3.39 7.47
CA LEU A 35 0.67 -4.47 8.44
C LEU A 35 -0.82 -4.80 8.52
N ALA A 36 -1.70 -3.78 8.45
CA ALA A 36 -3.14 -3.99 8.42
C ALA A 36 -3.55 -4.77 7.16
N ILE A 37 -3.04 -4.37 5.99
CA ILE A 37 -3.27 -5.10 4.72
C ILE A 37 -2.73 -6.53 4.80
N TRP A 38 -1.55 -6.73 5.41
CA TRP A 38 -1.01 -8.07 5.57
C TRP A 38 -1.87 -8.97 6.48
N ALA A 39 -2.40 -8.42 7.58
CA ALA A 39 -3.29 -9.15 8.47
C ALA A 39 -4.60 -9.55 7.75
N GLU A 40 -5.18 -8.61 6.99
CA GLU A 40 -6.38 -8.85 6.20
C GLU A 40 -6.15 -9.86 5.07
N LEU A 41 -5.04 -9.73 4.35
CA LEU A 41 -4.61 -10.70 3.35
C LEU A 41 -4.48 -12.11 3.93
N THR A 42 -3.87 -12.22 5.12
CA THR A 42 -3.72 -13.51 5.82
C THR A 42 -5.09 -14.09 6.18
N ARG A 43 -6.01 -13.27 6.70
CA ARG A 43 -7.40 -13.68 6.96
C ARG A 43 -8.09 -14.18 5.68
N SER A 44 -8.02 -13.40 4.60
CA SER A 44 -8.63 -13.75 3.31
C SER A 44 -8.09 -15.05 2.72
N LEU A 45 -6.79 -15.33 2.84
CA LEU A 45 -6.19 -16.59 2.39
C LEU A 45 -6.64 -17.81 3.21
N ILE A 46 -6.92 -17.62 4.50
CA ILE A 46 -7.45 -18.69 5.36
C ILE A 46 -8.92 -18.97 5.02
N GLU A 47 -9.71 -17.91 4.86
CA GLU A 47 -11.15 -18.01 4.60
C GLU A 47 -11.45 -18.47 3.16
N TYR A 48 -10.66 -18.00 2.21
CA TYR A 48 -10.82 -18.24 0.77
C TYR A 48 -9.50 -18.75 0.14
N PRO A 49 -9.11 -20.00 0.43
CA PRO A 49 -7.79 -20.54 0.04
C PRO A 49 -7.63 -20.80 -1.46
N ARG A 50 -8.72 -20.73 -2.24
CA ARG A 50 -8.67 -20.95 -3.68
C ARG A 50 -7.98 -19.77 -4.38
N ILE A 51 -7.03 -20.10 -5.26
CA ILE A 51 -6.44 -19.15 -6.22
C ILE A 51 -7.52 -18.71 -7.21
N TRP A 52 -7.60 -17.41 -7.49
CA TRP A 52 -8.54 -16.86 -8.47
C TRP A 52 -8.32 -17.43 -9.87
N GLY A 53 -9.42 -17.68 -10.58
CA GLY A 53 -9.43 -18.36 -11.86
C GLY A 53 -9.24 -17.45 -13.07
N SER A 54 -9.52 -16.15 -12.92
CA SER A 54 -9.30 -15.17 -14.00
C SER A 54 -9.07 -13.75 -13.48
N VAL A 55 -8.56 -12.88 -14.37
CA VAL A 55 -8.37 -11.45 -14.07
C VAL A 55 -9.70 -10.72 -13.90
N GLU A 56 -10.75 -11.12 -14.61
CA GLU A 56 -12.09 -10.57 -14.45
C GLU A 56 -12.69 -10.93 -13.09
N GLU A 57 -12.54 -12.19 -12.65
CA GLU A 57 -12.95 -12.60 -11.31
C GLU A 57 -12.25 -11.77 -10.24
N GLY A 58 -10.92 -11.67 -10.32
CA GLY A 58 -10.15 -10.90 -9.35
C GLY A 58 -10.47 -9.41 -9.34
N ALA A 59 -10.74 -8.83 -10.51
CA ALA A 59 -11.10 -7.42 -10.61
C ALA A 59 -12.52 -7.14 -10.11
N MET A 60 -13.47 -8.06 -10.34
CA MET A 60 -14.82 -7.93 -9.79
C MET A 60 -14.82 -8.01 -8.25
N LEU A 61 -14.08 -8.96 -7.68
CA LEU A 61 -13.93 -9.07 -6.22
C LEU A 61 -13.25 -7.82 -5.63
N LEU A 62 -12.19 -7.32 -6.26
CA LEU A 62 -11.57 -6.06 -5.85
C LEU A 62 -12.55 -4.88 -6.00
N GLY A 63 -13.37 -4.87 -7.06
CA GLY A 63 -14.35 -3.83 -7.32
C GLY A 63 -15.43 -3.73 -6.26
N GLU A 64 -15.87 -4.85 -5.70
CA GLU A 64 -16.81 -4.91 -4.57
C GLU A 64 -16.26 -4.14 -3.37
N GLU A 65 -15.02 -4.41 -2.95
CA GLU A 65 -14.35 -3.70 -1.85
C GLU A 65 -14.18 -2.19 -2.14
N VAL A 66 -13.95 -1.82 -3.41
CA VAL A 66 -13.87 -0.41 -3.82
C VAL A 66 -15.22 0.29 -3.69
N ASP A 67 -16.31 -0.40 -4.03
CA ASP A 67 -17.66 0.15 -3.90
C ASP A 67 -18.07 0.26 -2.41
N GLU A 68 -17.75 -0.73 -1.57
CA GLU A 68 -17.96 -0.67 -0.11
C GLU A 68 -17.17 0.49 0.54
N LEU A 69 -15.89 0.64 0.16
CA LEU A 69 -15.09 1.79 0.57
C LEU A 69 -15.76 3.12 0.19
N TRP A 70 -16.33 3.21 -1.01
CA TRP A 70 -17.04 4.42 -1.42
C TRP A 70 -18.25 4.70 -0.53
N GLU A 71 -19.03 3.67 -0.19
CA GLU A 71 -20.19 3.79 0.69
C GLU A 71 -19.84 4.36 2.07
N ASP A 72 -18.69 3.98 2.62
CA ASP A 72 -18.20 4.53 3.89
C ASP A 72 -17.63 5.94 3.76
N VAL A 73 -16.89 6.21 2.69
CA VAL A 73 -16.34 7.55 2.42
C VAL A 73 -17.47 8.57 2.27
N ARG A 74 -18.49 8.26 1.46
CA ARG A 74 -19.65 9.16 1.26
C ARG A 74 -20.51 9.32 2.52
N ALA A 75 -20.52 8.32 3.39
CA ALA A 75 -21.22 8.36 4.67
C ALA A 75 -20.38 8.96 5.80
N ASN A 76 -19.15 9.40 5.51
CA ASN A 76 -18.20 9.95 6.47
C ASN A 76 -17.88 8.99 7.65
N ARG A 77 -17.91 7.68 7.40
CA ARG A 77 -17.56 6.63 8.38
C ARG A 77 -16.07 6.33 8.26
N ILE A 78 -15.21 7.21 8.78
CA ILE A 78 -13.76 7.15 8.55
C ILE A 78 -13.12 5.83 9.03
N ASP A 79 -13.52 5.32 10.20
CA ASP A 79 -12.97 4.06 10.70
C ASP A 79 -13.35 2.88 9.80
N HIS A 80 -14.59 2.84 9.31
CA HIS A 80 -15.04 1.81 8.37
C HIS A 80 -14.34 1.97 7.01
N ALA A 81 -14.22 3.19 6.48
CA ALA A 81 -13.48 3.44 5.25
C ALA A 81 -12.01 2.99 5.34
N ARG A 82 -11.38 3.04 6.52
CA ARG A 82 -10.03 2.48 6.72
C ARG A 82 -10.02 0.95 6.69
N LEU A 83 -11.07 0.31 7.21
CA LEU A 83 -11.26 -1.15 7.11
C LEU A 83 -11.46 -1.55 5.64
N GLU A 84 -12.37 -0.90 4.91
CA GLU A 84 -12.59 -1.25 3.50
C GLU A 84 -11.38 -0.95 2.62
N ALA A 85 -10.64 0.14 2.89
CA ALA A 85 -9.37 0.36 2.21
C ALA A 85 -8.33 -0.73 2.52
N THR A 86 -8.39 -1.34 3.71
CA THR A 86 -7.54 -2.49 4.05
C THR A 86 -7.93 -3.72 3.22
N GLN A 87 -9.23 -3.98 3.07
CA GLN A 87 -9.75 -5.06 2.22
C GLN A 87 -9.39 -4.85 0.74
N VAL A 88 -9.58 -3.63 0.21
CA VAL A 88 -9.14 -3.23 -1.13
C VAL A 88 -7.64 -3.50 -1.33
N GLY A 89 -6.81 -3.10 -0.36
CA GLY A 89 -5.37 -3.34 -0.39
C GLY A 89 -5.03 -4.84 -0.43
N ALA A 90 -5.69 -5.64 0.40
CA ALA A 90 -5.50 -7.09 0.43
C ALA A 90 -5.96 -7.76 -0.88
N MET A 91 -7.11 -7.38 -1.43
CA MET A 91 -7.61 -7.91 -2.69
C MET A 91 -6.72 -7.52 -3.87
N ALA A 92 -6.18 -6.31 -3.90
CA ALA A 92 -5.21 -5.90 -4.91
C ALA A 92 -3.88 -6.69 -4.82
N VAL A 93 -3.42 -7.01 -3.61
CA VAL A 93 -2.26 -7.89 -3.41
C VAL A 93 -2.57 -9.33 -3.85
N ARG A 94 -3.76 -9.85 -3.53
CA ARG A 94 -4.22 -11.16 -4.04
C ARG A 94 -4.30 -11.18 -5.55
N PHE A 95 -4.78 -10.12 -6.18
CA PHE A 95 -4.83 -10.02 -7.64
C PHE A 95 -3.46 -10.31 -8.27
N ILE A 96 -2.41 -9.70 -7.74
CA ILE A 96 -1.03 -9.95 -8.22
C ILE A 96 -0.57 -11.36 -7.84
N ALA A 97 -0.74 -11.74 -6.58
CA ALA A 97 -0.20 -12.99 -6.05
C ALA A 97 -0.83 -14.21 -6.71
N ASP A 98 -2.16 -14.24 -6.83
CA ASP A 98 -2.94 -15.38 -7.32
C ASP A 98 -2.92 -15.47 -8.85
N LEU A 99 -2.91 -14.35 -9.57
CA LEU A 99 -3.05 -14.36 -11.04
C LEU A 99 -1.73 -14.23 -11.80
N TYR A 100 -0.70 -13.60 -11.22
CA TYR A 100 0.57 -13.33 -11.92
C TYR A 100 1.77 -14.07 -11.35
N ASN A 101 1.68 -14.60 -10.14
CA ASN A 101 2.76 -15.36 -9.52
C ASN A 101 2.27 -16.70 -8.92
N PRO A 102 1.39 -17.51 -9.55
CA PRO A 102 0.62 -18.57 -8.87
C PRO A 102 1.43 -19.76 -8.32
N VAL A 103 2.75 -19.80 -8.52
CA VAL A 103 3.61 -20.92 -8.15
C VAL A 103 4.26 -20.65 -6.79
N GLY A 104 4.22 -21.66 -5.91
CA GLY A 104 4.89 -21.64 -4.61
C GLY A 104 3.99 -21.21 -3.43
N PRO A 105 4.57 -21.11 -2.23
CA PRO A 105 3.82 -20.77 -1.01
C PRO A 105 3.12 -19.42 -1.11
N ALA A 106 1.87 -19.33 -0.66
CA ALA A 106 1.08 -18.10 -0.71
C ALA A 106 1.79 -16.91 -0.03
N CYS A 107 2.48 -17.16 1.08
CA CYS A 107 3.26 -16.14 1.80
C CYS A 107 4.33 -15.48 0.91
N ASP A 108 5.05 -16.27 0.10
CA ASP A 108 6.12 -15.75 -0.76
C ASP A 108 5.55 -14.92 -1.92
N ARG A 109 4.47 -15.41 -2.55
CA ARG A 109 3.74 -14.70 -3.61
C ARG A 109 3.20 -13.36 -3.11
N CYS A 110 2.60 -13.35 -1.92
CA CYS A 110 2.07 -12.16 -1.27
C CYS A 110 3.18 -11.17 -0.88
N ARG A 111 4.32 -11.67 -0.39
CA ARG A 111 5.48 -10.82 -0.07
C ARG A 111 6.03 -10.12 -1.31
N ALA A 112 6.10 -10.83 -2.43
CA ALA A 112 6.52 -10.25 -3.72
C ALA A 112 5.54 -9.15 -4.18
N ALA A 113 4.23 -9.42 -4.13
CA ALA A 113 3.20 -8.44 -4.48
C ALA A 113 3.21 -7.20 -3.55
N MET A 114 3.41 -7.38 -2.25
CA MET A 114 3.60 -6.27 -1.29
C MET A 114 4.86 -5.45 -1.59
N ALA A 115 5.94 -6.08 -2.07
CA ALA A 115 7.14 -5.36 -2.48
C ALA A 115 6.88 -4.46 -3.71
N GLU A 116 6.09 -4.94 -4.68
CA GLU A 116 5.65 -4.14 -5.83
C GLU A 116 4.79 -2.95 -5.40
N GLN A 117 3.82 -3.19 -4.51
CA GLN A 117 3.01 -2.14 -3.90
C GLN A 117 3.90 -1.06 -3.26
N ARG A 118 4.90 -1.46 -2.48
CA ARG A 118 5.79 -0.53 -1.79
C ARG A 118 6.63 0.28 -2.77
N ALA A 119 7.10 -0.33 -3.85
CA ALA A 119 7.89 0.33 -4.89
C ALA A 119 7.11 1.44 -5.61
N VAL A 120 5.79 1.29 -5.80
CA VAL A 120 4.96 2.25 -6.54
C VAL A 120 4.20 3.25 -5.65
N ARG A 121 4.20 3.07 -4.32
CA ARG A 121 3.42 3.89 -3.37
C ARG A 121 3.69 5.40 -3.50
N ALA A 122 4.92 5.81 -3.77
CA ALA A 122 5.26 7.22 -3.93
C ALA A 122 4.74 7.83 -5.25
N ALA A 123 4.34 7.01 -6.22
CA ALA A 123 3.89 7.40 -7.56
C ALA A 123 2.36 7.39 -7.74
N VAL A 124 1.61 7.18 -6.66
CA VAL A 124 0.13 7.23 -6.62
C VAL A 124 -0.34 8.36 -5.71
N GLY A 125 -1.57 8.83 -5.91
CA GLY A 125 -2.13 9.96 -5.15
C GLY A 125 -1.55 11.33 -5.54
N PRO A 126 -1.75 12.37 -4.71
CA PRO A 126 -1.21 13.70 -4.96
C PRO A 126 0.32 13.70 -4.80
N ALA A 127 1.02 14.40 -5.70
CA ALA A 127 2.47 14.51 -5.68
C ALA A 127 2.96 15.49 -4.61
N GLY A 128 3.97 15.08 -3.84
CA GLY A 128 4.66 15.96 -2.87
C GLY A 128 3.86 16.37 -1.64
N ARG A 129 2.63 15.83 -1.45
CA ARG A 129 1.80 16.10 -0.28
C ARG A 129 0.96 14.90 0.11
N ILE A 130 0.45 14.94 1.34
CA ILE A 130 -0.56 13.99 1.83
C ILE A 130 -1.96 14.32 1.26
N LEU A 131 -2.87 13.36 1.44
CA LEU A 131 -4.29 13.50 1.14
C LEU A 131 -4.94 14.61 1.97
N SER A 132 -5.81 15.38 1.32
CA SER A 132 -6.61 16.44 1.94
C SER A 132 -7.89 15.89 2.58
N SER A 133 -8.39 14.75 2.13
CA SER A 133 -9.61 14.11 2.64
C SER A 133 -9.73 12.65 2.21
N SER A 134 -10.66 11.92 2.84
CA SER A 134 -11.06 10.58 2.41
C SER A 134 -11.65 10.56 0.99
N HIS A 135 -12.37 11.61 0.60
CA HIS A 135 -12.92 11.75 -0.76
C HIS A 135 -11.82 11.92 -1.81
N GLU A 136 -10.79 12.72 -1.53
CA GLU A 136 -9.63 12.83 -2.42
C GLU A 136 -8.89 11.49 -2.51
N GLY A 137 -8.69 10.83 -1.37
CA GLY A 137 -8.09 9.49 -1.32
C GLY A 137 -8.83 8.47 -2.17
N PHE A 138 -10.15 8.41 -2.01
CA PHE A 138 -11.01 7.56 -2.81
C PHE A 138 -10.94 7.90 -4.31
N GLY A 139 -10.98 9.18 -4.68
CA GLY A 139 -10.90 9.58 -6.09
C GLY A 139 -9.61 9.09 -6.78
N PHE A 140 -8.47 9.18 -6.09
CA PHE A 140 -7.23 8.59 -6.60
C PHE A 140 -7.28 7.07 -6.66
N LEU A 141 -7.81 6.41 -5.63
CA LEU A 141 -7.92 4.95 -5.59
C LEU A 141 -8.82 4.42 -6.72
N ARG A 142 -9.99 5.02 -6.92
CA ARG A 142 -10.92 4.70 -8.00
C ARG A 142 -10.26 4.87 -9.37
N ARG A 143 -9.47 5.92 -9.58
CA ARG A 143 -8.71 6.11 -10.82
C ARG A 143 -7.73 4.95 -11.08
N GLU A 144 -7.01 4.48 -10.05
CA GLU A 144 -6.10 3.34 -10.22
C GLU A 144 -6.87 2.04 -10.50
N TYR A 145 -8.04 1.85 -9.88
CA TYR A 145 -8.93 0.72 -10.17
C TYR A 145 -9.52 0.79 -11.59
N ASP A 146 -9.95 1.97 -12.05
CA ASP A 146 -10.45 2.15 -13.41
C ASP A 146 -9.35 1.87 -14.44
N ALA A 147 -8.09 2.20 -14.12
CA ALA A 147 -6.94 1.84 -14.95
C ALA A 147 -6.70 0.32 -14.99
N LEU A 148 -6.86 -0.38 -13.86
CA LEU A 148 -6.84 -1.84 -13.80
C LEU A 148 -7.93 -2.43 -14.69
N TRP A 149 -9.17 -1.97 -14.53
CA TRP A 149 -10.31 -2.46 -15.30
C TRP A 149 -10.15 -2.19 -16.80
N SER A 150 -9.65 -1.01 -17.15
CA SER A 150 -9.29 -0.68 -18.53
C SER A 150 -8.23 -1.64 -19.07
N ALA A 151 -7.17 -1.92 -18.31
CA ALA A 151 -6.13 -2.82 -18.76
C ALA A 151 -6.68 -4.23 -19.05
N ILE A 152 -7.53 -4.76 -18.17
CA ILE A 152 -8.18 -6.06 -18.37
C ILE A 152 -9.05 -6.05 -19.63
N ARG A 153 -9.88 -5.02 -19.80
CA ARG A 153 -10.80 -4.90 -20.94
C ARG A 153 -10.08 -4.85 -22.29
N PHE A 154 -8.90 -4.26 -22.33
CA PHE A 154 -8.12 -4.09 -23.55
C PHE A 154 -6.93 -5.05 -23.65
N GLU A 155 -6.88 -6.08 -22.80
CA GLU A 155 -5.82 -7.10 -22.76
C GLU A 155 -4.41 -6.53 -22.53
N ASP A 156 -4.31 -5.37 -21.88
CA ASP A 156 -3.07 -4.77 -21.42
C ASP A 156 -2.60 -5.39 -20.09
N PRO A 157 -1.30 -5.27 -19.74
CA PRO A 157 -0.80 -5.75 -18.45
C PRO A 157 -1.50 -5.08 -17.24
N ALA A 158 -2.33 -5.83 -16.51
CA ALA A 158 -3.09 -5.30 -15.37
C ALA A 158 -2.29 -5.29 -14.04
N ARG A 159 -1.24 -6.12 -13.91
CA ARG A 159 -0.40 -6.21 -12.70
C ARG A 159 0.13 -4.86 -12.19
N PRO A 160 0.67 -3.95 -13.02
CA PRO A 160 1.12 -2.64 -12.56
C PRO A 160 -0.02 -1.79 -11.97
N ALA A 161 -1.22 -1.84 -12.56
CA ALA A 161 -2.38 -1.11 -12.06
C ALA A 161 -2.86 -1.67 -10.71
N ALA A 162 -2.86 -3.01 -10.54
CA ALA A 162 -3.15 -3.65 -9.25
C ALA A 162 -2.18 -3.19 -8.15
N ALA A 163 -0.88 -3.11 -8.45
CA ALA A 163 0.12 -2.62 -7.49
C ALA A 163 -0.13 -1.16 -7.10
N ARG A 164 -0.62 -0.35 -8.05
CA ARG A 164 -1.00 1.05 -7.79
C ARG A 164 -2.26 1.17 -6.95
N VAL A 165 -3.27 0.32 -7.15
CA VAL A 165 -4.44 0.23 -6.26
C VAL A 165 -3.99 -0.10 -4.83
N ALA A 166 -3.16 -1.12 -4.65
CA ALA A 166 -2.62 -1.49 -3.35
C ALA A 166 -1.79 -0.35 -2.71
N GLY A 167 -1.00 0.37 -3.53
CA GLY A 167 -0.22 1.51 -3.07
C GLY A 167 -1.09 2.67 -2.60
N MET A 168 -2.20 2.91 -3.30
CA MET A 168 -3.13 3.98 -2.96
C MET A 168 -3.97 3.62 -1.73
N ALA A 169 -4.32 2.34 -1.56
CA ALA A 169 -4.93 1.83 -0.33
C ALA A 169 -4.04 2.09 0.90
N VAL A 170 -2.73 1.78 0.81
CA VAL A 170 -1.77 2.10 1.88
C VAL A 170 -1.74 3.59 2.20
N ARG A 171 -1.70 4.46 1.17
CA ARG A 171 -1.75 5.92 1.37
C ARG A 171 -3.03 6.35 2.06
N LEU A 172 -4.18 5.86 1.61
CA LEU A 172 -5.48 6.18 2.18
C LEU A 172 -5.52 5.81 3.67
N ILE A 173 -5.16 4.57 4.02
CA ILE A 173 -5.10 4.12 5.43
C ILE A 173 -4.08 4.92 6.25
N ALA A 174 -2.93 5.28 5.68
CA ALA A 174 -1.90 6.00 6.42
C ALA A 174 -2.23 7.48 6.65
N GLU A 175 -2.95 8.11 5.72
CA GLU A 175 -3.07 9.57 5.65
C GLU A 175 -4.46 10.09 6.07
N ILE A 176 -5.52 9.26 6.06
CA ILE A 176 -6.83 9.69 6.58
C ILE A 176 -6.92 9.42 8.08
N THR A 177 -7.06 10.47 8.88
CA THR A 177 -7.17 10.37 10.34
C THR A 177 -8.62 10.43 10.80
N SER A 178 -8.97 9.64 11.81
CA SER A 178 -10.31 9.64 12.41
C SER A 178 -10.57 10.82 13.36
N THR A 179 -9.60 11.73 13.58
CA THR A 179 -9.74 12.78 14.60
C THR A 179 -10.37 14.04 14.02
N PRO A 180 -11.46 14.57 14.64
CA PRO A 180 -11.90 15.92 14.37
C PRO A 180 -10.82 16.88 14.84
N THR A 181 -10.48 17.87 14.03
CA THR A 181 -9.76 19.06 14.51
C THR A 181 -10.61 19.68 15.62
N LEU A 182 -10.32 19.39 16.88
CA LEU A 182 -10.71 20.23 18.00
C LEU A 182 -9.93 21.53 17.82
N VAL A 183 -10.45 22.41 16.95
CA VAL A 183 -10.14 23.83 17.03
C VAL A 183 -10.78 24.29 18.33
N GLY A 184 -10.00 24.17 19.41
CA GLY A 184 -10.27 24.93 20.62
C GLY A 184 -10.34 26.39 20.22
N ARG A 185 -11.57 26.93 20.14
CA ARG A 185 -11.77 28.37 20.27
C ARG A 185 -11.40 28.72 21.70
N ALA A 186 -10.15 29.10 21.89
CA ALA A 186 -9.75 29.90 23.03
C ALA A 186 -10.19 31.35 22.77
N SER A 187 -10.88 31.89 23.78
CA SER A 187 -11.22 33.30 24.04
C SER A 187 -12.40 33.88 23.28
#